data_AF-A0AAW7QHG9-F1
#
_entry.id   AF-A0AAW7QHG9-F1
#
_cell.length_a   1.000
_cell.length_b   1.000
_cell.length_c   1.000
_cell.angle_alpha   90.00
_cell.angle_beta   90.00
_cell.angle_gamma   90.00
#
_symmetry.space_group_name_H-M   'P 1'
#
loop_
_entity.id
_entity.type
_entity.pdbx_description
1 polymer ?
#
loop_
_entity_poly.entity_id
_entity_poly.type
_entity_poly.pdbx_seq_one_letter_code
_entity_poly.pdbx_strand_id
1 'polypeptide(L)'
;MQLLLRSGGQQLMIDMERADDRPLTVGQYTYRPRRLAGKVRRLATKMWPDIPPTVLAERLTFEAVDTVRDTTWGDSGSFSPRSGSVVMLGRWDEDGSVGIALHELAHEMHLYHGGYDDSDGVVREAVAMLAEREAGLRRSFEREPYHSACQLIEQLESLSAFNRLSFPKRWAEVISVTSVVGLVDLVNYYLDRSERLGLARWLDRLTKNVDVRDQLLARLATTSLRYSLELRRHLIKKLVRCKPETPVEQLMYVLDSIATLDRRYPNDDLERIINFCFAPYVPQRRRLFAFGS
;
A
#
# COMPACT_ATOMS: atom_id res chain seq x y z
N MET A 1 -19.67 15.34 10.18
CA MET A 1 -18.58 14.88 11.04
C MET A 1 -18.99 15.15 12.45
N GLN A 2 -18.94 14.12 13.29
CA GLN A 2 -19.39 14.20 14.68
C GLN A 2 -18.19 14.05 15.61
N LEU A 3 -18.21 14.79 16.71
CA LEU A 3 -17.32 14.59 17.85
C LEU A 3 -18.16 14.07 19.01
N LEU A 4 -17.86 12.87 19.48
CA LEU A 4 -18.49 12.24 20.62
C LEU A 4 -17.55 12.35 21.83
N LEU A 5 -17.99 13.12 22.83
CA LEU A 5 -17.32 13.25 24.12
C LEU A 5 -17.93 12.26 25.10
N ARG A 6 -17.11 11.40 25.71
CA ARG A 6 -17.54 10.44 26.73
C ARG A 6 -16.80 10.71 28.05
N SER A 7 -17.53 11.10 29.09
CA SER A 7 -16.99 11.33 30.43
C SER A 7 -18.00 10.92 31.49
N GLY A 8 -17.55 10.18 32.53
CA GLY A 8 -18.37 9.86 33.70
C GLY A 8 -19.71 9.16 33.42
N GLY A 9 -19.82 8.39 32.32
CA GLY A 9 -21.06 7.75 31.89
C GLY A 9 -22.02 8.66 31.09
N GLN A 10 -21.66 9.92 30.87
CA GLN A 10 -22.37 10.84 29.99
C GLN A 10 -21.78 10.84 28.58
N GLN A 11 -22.63 11.12 27.60
CA GLN A 11 -22.27 11.26 26.19
C GLN A 11 -22.78 12.57 25.65
N LEU A 12 -21.90 13.34 25.00
CA LEU A 12 -22.25 14.56 24.28
C LEU A 12 -21.76 14.46 22.84
N MET A 13 -22.65 14.71 21.89
CA MET A 13 -22.35 14.71 20.46
C MET A 13 -22.33 16.15 19.94
N ILE A 14 -21.25 16.51 19.26
CA ILE A 14 -21.00 17.84 18.73
C ILE A 14 -20.86 17.73 17.21
N ASP A 15 -21.62 18.53 16.46
CA ASP A 15 -21.34 18.76 15.04
C ASP A 15 -20.07 19.61 14.93
N MET A 16 -18.99 18.97 14.47
CA MET A 16 -17.67 19.60 14.43
C MET A 16 -17.60 20.79 13.46
N GLU A 17 -18.42 20.79 12.41
CA GLU A 17 -18.39 21.85 11.40
C GLU A 17 -19.07 23.13 11.88
N ARG A 18 -19.98 22.98 12.84
CA ARG A 18 -20.71 24.06 13.50
C ARG A 18 -20.15 24.41 14.87
N ALA A 19 -19.14 23.69 15.34
CA ALA A 19 -18.49 23.97 16.62
C ALA A 19 -17.76 25.32 16.61
N ASP A 20 -17.76 26.00 17.75
CA ASP A 20 -16.91 27.17 17.99
C ASP A 20 -15.41 26.78 17.87
N ASP A 21 -14.51 27.75 17.63
CA ASP A 21 -13.05 27.52 17.57
C ASP A 21 -12.42 27.28 18.96
N ARG A 22 -13.21 26.80 19.93
CA ARG A 22 -12.75 26.48 21.28
C ARG A 22 -11.84 25.25 21.25
N PRO A 23 -10.68 25.29 21.90
CA PRO A 23 -9.81 24.13 21.98
C PRO A 23 -10.42 23.05 22.87
N LEU A 24 -10.27 21.79 22.46
CA LEU A 24 -10.55 20.59 23.23
C LEU A 24 -9.22 19.91 23.54
N THR A 25 -8.92 19.69 24.82
CA THR A 25 -7.74 18.94 25.24
C THR A 25 -8.13 17.50 25.53
N VAL A 26 -7.44 16.54 24.91
CA VAL A 26 -7.62 15.09 25.14
C VAL A 26 -6.24 14.47 25.33
N GLY A 27 -5.98 13.94 26.52
CA GLY A 27 -4.64 13.52 26.92
C GLY A 27 -3.65 14.70 26.84
N GLN A 28 -2.54 14.50 26.13
CA GLN A 28 -1.51 15.54 25.93
C GLN A 28 -1.76 16.47 24.74
N TYR A 29 -2.77 16.20 23.92
CA TYR A 29 -2.99 16.90 22.66
C TYR A 29 -4.16 17.88 22.75
N THR A 30 -4.05 18.97 21.99
CA THR A 30 -5.10 19.98 21.85
C THR A 30 -5.63 19.96 20.44
N TYR A 31 -6.94 19.89 20.30
CA TYR A 31 -7.66 19.83 19.03
C TYR A 31 -8.58 21.04 18.90
N ARG A 32 -8.79 21.51 17.68
CA ARG A 32 -9.88 22.45 17.38
C ARG A 32 -10.88 21.75 16.46
N PRO A 33 -12.03 21.30 16.98
CA PRO A 33 -12.96 20.44 16.22
C PRO A 33 -13.31 20.99 14.83
N ARG A 34 -13.58 22.30 14.73
CA ARG A 34 -13.87 22.95 13.45
C ARG A 34 -12.69 22.93 12.47
N ARG A 35 -11.46 23.13 12.95
CA ARG A 35 -10.25 23.10 12.09
C ARG A 35 -9.93 21.68 11.64
N LEU A 36 -10.02 20.73 12.56
CA LEU A 36 -9.85 19.31 12.29
C LEU A 36 -10.84 18.86 11.20
N ALA A 37 -12.13 19.13 11.38
CA ALA A 37 -13.16 18.84 10.39
C ALA A 37 -12.88 19.53 9.04
N GLY A 38 -12.55 20.83 9.06
CA GLY A 38 -12.21 21.56 7.83
C GLY A 38 -11.00 20.98 7.08
N LYS A 39 -9.98 20.49 7.80
CA LYS A 39 -8.80 19.84 7.22
C LYS A 39 -9.16 18.48 6.62
N VAL A 40 -9.90 17.65 7.34
CA VAL A 40 -10.39 16.35 6.85
C VAL A 40 -11.22 16.54 5.58
N ARG A 41 -12.23 17.42 5.60
CA ARG A 41 -13.08 17.68 4.43
C ARG A 41 -12.26 18.11 3.22
N ARG A 42 -11.36 19.09 3.40
CA ARG A 42 -10.52 19.60 2.30
C ARG A 42 -9.68 18.48 1.67
N LEU A 43 -9.06 17.63 2.50
CA LEU A 43 -8.24 16.53 2.00
C LEU A 43 -9.08 15.41 1.38
N ALA A 44 -10.18 15.01 2.03
CA ALA A 44 -11.09 14.00 1.52
C ALA A 44 -11.68 14.41 0.16
N THR A 45 -12.11 15.65 -0.03
CA THR A 45 -12.61 16.15 -1.34
C THR A 45 -11.50 16.23 -2.40
N LYS A 46 -10.24 16.44 -2.01
CA LYS A 46 -9.09 16.37 -2.93
C LYS A 46 -8.81 14.91 -3.35
N MET A 47 -8.92 13.99 -2.40
CA MET A 47 -8.63 12.56 -2.59
C MET A 47 -9.73 11.84 -3.39
N TRP A 48 -10.98 12.11 -3.03
CA TRP A 48 -12.19 11.53 -3.60
C TRP A 48 -13.16 12.66 -3.97
N PRO A 49 -13.04 13.22 -5.19
CA PRO A 49 -13.90 14.34 -5.63
C PRO A 49 -15.40 14.01 -5.64
N ASP A 50 -15.73 12.73 -5.69
CA ASP A 50 -17.06 12.15 -5.72
C ASP A 50 -17.52 11.61 -4.35
N ILE A 51 -16.80 11.90 -3.27
CA ILE A 51 -17.18 11.46 -1.92
C ILE A 51 -18.62 11.88 -1.57
N PRO A 52 -19.51 10.93 -1.22
CA PRO A 52 -20.87 11.27 -0.83
C PRO A 52 -20.86 12.17 0.42
N PRO A 53 -21.64 13.25 0.46
CA PRO A 53 -21.68 14.15 1.62
C PRO A 53 -22.03 13.44 2.94
N THR A 54 -22.85 12.38 2.86
CA THR A 54 -23.26 11.54 4.00
C THR A 54 -22.11 10.77 4.62
N VAL A 55 -21.07 10.39 3.86
CA VAL A 55 -19.89 9.69 4.41
C VAL A 55 -19.19 10.57 5.45
N LEU A 56 -18.91 11.83 5.12
CA LEU A 56 -18.31 12.77 6.07
C LEU A 56 -19.32 13.22 7.14
N ALA A 57 -20.59 13.41 6.78
CA ALA A 57 -21.59 13.95 7.70
C ALA A 57 -21.97 12.94 8.82
N GLU A 58 -22.19 11.68 8.44
CA GLU A 58 -22.88 10.67 9.25
C GLU A 58 -22.02 9.46 9.56
N ARG A 59 -20.96 9.20 8.77
CA ARG A 59 -20.16 7.97 8.88
C ARG A 59 -18.72 8.21 9.35
N LEU A 60 -18.39 9.43 9.78
CA LEU A 60 -17.12 9.74 10.40
C LEU A 60 -17.33 10.41 11.76
N THR A 61 -16.90 9.69 12.80
CA THR A 61 -17.01 10.12 14.20
C THR A 61 -15.64 10.19 14.83
N PHE A 62 -15.33 11.30 15.49
CA PHE A 62 -14.19 11.44 16.37
C PHE A 62 -14.65 11.19 17.81
N GLU A 63 -13.95 10.35 18.55
CA GLU A 63 -14.25 10.05 19.94
C GLU A 63 -13.17 10.58 20.87
N ALA A 64 -13.58 11.31 21.90
CA ALA A 64 -12.72 11.67 23.03
C ALA A 64 -13.27 10.99 24.29
N VAL A 65 -12.46 10.13 24.90
CA VAL A 65 -12.84 9.35 26.09
C VAL A 65 -11.98 9.81 27.26
N ASP A 66 -12.65 10.27 28.32
CA ASP A 66 -12.02 10.84 29.53
C ASP A 66 -11.28 9.77 30.36
N THR A 67 -11.69 8.51 30.23
CA THR A 67 -11.02 7.37 30.87
C THR A 67 -10.04 6.73 29.90
N VAL A 68 -8.81 7.24 29.88
CA VAL A 68 -7.67 6.50 29.33
C VAL A 68 -7.39 5.33 30.26
N ARG A 69 -8.16 4.23 30.15
CA ARG A 69 -7.53 2.94 30.43
C ARG A 69 -6.47 2.80 29.36
N ASP A 70 -5.24 2.87 29.85
CA ASP A 70 -3.98 2.74 29.11
C ASP A 70 -3.95 1.37 28.41
N THR A 71 -4.75 1.24 27.37
CA THR A 71 -4.73 0.12 26.45
C THR A 71 -3.66 0.49 25.45
N THR A 72 -2.43 0.18 25.83
CA THR A 72 -1.16 0.36 25.11
C THR A 72 -1.16 -0.19 23.67
N TRP A 73 -2.29 -0.75 23.20
CA TRP A 73 -2.44 -1.43 21.90
C TRP A 73 -3.81 -1.24 21.22
N GLY A 74 -4.61 -0.24 21.58
CA GLY A 74 -5.87 0.05 20.88
C GLY A 74 -5.67 0.76 19.53
N ASP A 75 -6.35 0.31 18.48
CA ASP A 75 -6.33 0.96 17.17
C ASP A 75 -6.77 2.44 17.30
N SER A 76 -6.00 3.35 16.70
CA SER A 76 -6.30 4.81 16.78
C SER A 76 -7.49 5.21 15.92
N GLY A 77 -7.96 4.29 15.07
CA GLY A 77 -9.16 4.39 14.27
C GLY A 77 -9.76 3.00 14.09
N SER A 78 -11.01 2.95 13.64
CA SER A 78 -11.66 1.71 13.26
C SER A 78 -12.70 1.99 12.19
N PHE A 79 -12.85 1.06 11.27
CA PHE A 79 -13.88 1.09 10.24
C PHE A 79 -14.82 -0.10 10.41
N SER A 80 -16.11 0.15 10.24
CA SER A 80 -17.12 -0.89 10.10
C SER A 80 -18.07 -0.55 8.95
N PRO A 81 -18.36 -1.50 8.04
CA PRO A 81 -19.37 -1.31 7.00
C PRO A 81 -20.72 -0.86 7.54
N ARG A 82 -21.07 -1.27 8.76
CA ARG A 82 -22.36 -0.94 9.38
C ARG A 82 -22.37 0.45 10.00
N SER A 83 -21.37 0.78 10.82
CA SER A 83 -21.42 1.94 11.70
C SER A 83 -20.55 3.12 11.26
N GLY A 84 -19.77 2.98 10.19
CA GLY A 84 -18.87 4.05 9.77
C GLY A 84 -17.45 3.89 10.31
N SER A 85 -16.68 4.95 10.10
CA SER A 85 -15.35 5.20 10.62
C SER A 85 -15.40 5.91 11.97
N VAL A 86 -14.61 5.42 12.92
CA VAL A 86 -14.40 6.04 14.23
C VAL A 86 -12.92 6.34 14.41
N VAL A 87 -12.59 7.55 14.87
CA VAL A 87 -11.21 7.98 15.16
C VAL A 87 -11.09 8.35 16.63
N MET A 88 -10.16 7.71 17.33
CA MET A 88 -9.92 7.97 18.75
C MET A 88 -8.96 9.15 18.93
N LEU A 89 -9.42 10.22 19.58
CA LEU A 89 -8.58 11.35 19.97
C LEU A 89 -7.77 11.03 21.23
N GLY A 90 -6.64 11.71 21.37
CA GLY A 90 -5.73 11.62 22.52
C GLY A 90 -4.47 10.80 22.28
N ARG A 91 -4.36 10.12 21.13
CA ARG A 91 -3.18 9.31 20.75
C ARG A 91 -2.21 10.03 19.82
N TRP A 92 -2.74 10.87 18.93
CA TRP A 92 -2.00 11.63 17.94
C TRP A 92 -2.29 13.12 18.09
N ASP A 93 -1.46 13.98 17.55
CA ASP A 93 -1.83 15.39 17.42
C ASP A 93 -2.95 15.58 16.38
N GLU A 94 -3.38 16.82 16.18
CA GLU A 94 -4.44 17.16 15.21
C GLU A 94 -4.12 16.59 13.81
N ASP A 95 -2.86 16.66 13.39
CA ASP A 95 -2.42 16.22 12.06
C ASP A 95 -2.39 14.70 11.92
N GLY A 96 -1.89 13.99 12.94
CA GLY A 96 -1.96 12.54 12.97
C GLY A 96 -3.41 12.04 13.03
N SER A 97 -4.30 12.68 13.80
CA SER A 97 -5.73 12.34 13.80
C SER A 97 -6.40 12.56 12.45
N VAL A 98 -5.97 13.56 11.67
CA VAL A 98 -6.41 13.70 10.26
C VAL A 98 -5.92 12.53 9.41
N GLY A 99 -4.66 12.11 9.56
CA GLY A 99 -4.11 10.96 8.84
C GLY A 99 -4.90 9.68 9.13
N ILE A 100 -5.23 9.43 10.41
CA ILE A 100 -6.07 8.30 10.81
C ILE A 100 -7.49 8.43 10.24
N ALA A 101 -8.09 9.62 10.27
CA ALA A 101 -9.42 9.82 9.68
C ALA A 101 -9.45 9.49 8.18
N LEU A 102 -8.41 9.87 7.44
CA LEU A 102 -8.31 9.58 6.00
C LEU A 102 -8.00 8.11 5.73
N HIS A 103 -7.27 7.44 6.62
CA HIS A 103 -7.10 5.98 6.61
C HIS A 103 -8.47 5.29 6.75
N GLU A 104 -9.28 5.65 7.75
CA GLU A 104 -10.58 5.00 7.94
C GLU A 104 -11.58 5.35 6.83
N LEU A 105 -11.56 6.59 6.34
CA LEU A 105 -12.37 7.00 5.20
C LEU A 105 -11.97 6.28 3.91
N ALA A 106 -10.72 5.86 3.77
CA ALA A 106 -10.31 5.06 2.63
C ALA A 106 -11.02 3.69 2.63
N HIS A 107 -11.21 3.06 3.79
CA HIS A 107 -12.02 1.84 3.88
C HIS A 107 -13.48 2.09 3.47
N GLU A 108 -14.08 3.20 3.93
CA GLU A 108 -15.43 3.63 3.49
C GLU A 108 -15.52 3.83 1.98
N MET A 109 -14.56 4.53 1.39
CA MET A 109 -14.55 4.80 -0.04
C MET A 109 -14.30 3.53 -0.85
N HIS A 110 -13.48 2.61 -0.35
CA HIS A 110 -13.26 1.32 -0.97
C HIS A 110 -14.54 0.46 -0.96
N LEU A 111 -15.30 0.50 0.14
CA LEU A 111 -16.61 -0.15 0.23
C LEU A 111 -17.62 0.48 -0.74
N TYR A 112 -17.67 1.81 -0.78
CA TYR A 112 -18.56 2.55 -1.68
C TYR A 112 -18.33 2.21 -3.16
N HIS A 113 -17.08 1.96 -3.55
CA HIS A 113 -16.71 1.55 -4.90
C HIS A 113 -16.85 0.04 -5.17
N GLY A 114 -17.33 -0.74 -4.20
CA GLY A 114 -17.59 -2.17 -4.34
C GLY A 114 -16.37 -3.08 -4.28
N GLY A 115 -15.15 -2.56 -4.13
CA GLY A 115 -13.93 -3.37 -4.10
C GLY A 115 -13.61 -3.98 -2.74
N TYR A 116 -14.21 -3.47 -1.65
CA TYR A 116 -13.81 -3.83 -0.29
C TYR A 116 -14.00 -5.31 0.01
N ASP A 117 -15.16 -5.88 -0.27
CA ASP A 117 -15.48 -7.26 0.09
C ASP A 117 -14.69 -8.28 -0.74
N ASP A 118 -14.42 -7.96 -2.02
CA ASP A 118 -13.67 -8.81 -2.95
C ASP A 118 -12.15 -8.74 -2.75
N SER A 119 -11.67 -7.73 -2.03
CA SER A 119 -10.24 -7.51 -1.77
C SER A 119 -9.75 -8.29 -0.56
N ASP A 120 -8.51 -8.79 -0.63
CA ASP A 120 -7.83 -9.32 0.55
C ASP A 120 -7.50 -8.23 1.58
N GLY A 121 -7.17 -8.65 2.81
CA GLY A 121 -6.86 -7.73 3.91
C GLY A 121 -5.65 -6.83 3.63
N VAL A 122 -4.66 -7.27 2.85
CA VAL A 122 -3.48 -6.47 2.53
C VAL A 122 -3.85 -5.34 1.57
N VAL A 123 -4.70 -5.61 0.58
CA VAL A 123 -5.19 -4.59 -0.35
C VAL A 123 -6.06 -3.57 0.39
N ARG A 124 -6.99 -4.01 1.24
CA ARG A 124 -7.83 -3.10 2.04
C ARG A 124 -6.96 -2.13 2.84
N GLU A 125 -5.91 -2.63 3.48
CA GLU A 125 -4.97 -1.79 4.21
C GLU A 125 -4.07 -0.96 3.30
N ALA A 126 -3.63 -1.47 2.15
CA ALA A 126 -2.77 -0.72 1.23
C ALA A 126 -3.47 0.54 0.70
N VAL A 127 -4.75 0.40 0.37
CA VAL A 127 -5.63 1.50 0.01
C VAL A 127 -5.70 2.54 1.13
N ALA A 128 -5.87 2.12 2.37
CA ALA A 128 -5.89 3.01 3.54
C ALA A 128 -4.53 3.67 3.86
N MET A 129 -3.43 2.93 3.71
CA MET A 129 -2.07 3.46 3.87
C MET A 129 -1.74 4.53 2.83
N LEU A 130 -2.22 4.39 1.59
CA LEU A 130 -2.05 5.41 0.56
C LEU A 130 -2.71 6.73 0.96
N ALA A 131 -3.93 6.69 1.52
CA ALA A 131 -4.65 7.88 2.00
C ALA A 131 -3.96 8.53 3.20
N GLU A 132 -3.55 7.73 4.17
CA GLU A 132 -2.80 8.21 5.34
C GLU A 132 -1.53 8.97 4.95
N ARG A 133 -0.77 8.44 3.99
CA ARG A 133 0.49 9.03 3.56
C ARG A 133 0.33 10.28 2.73
N GLU A 134 -0.74 10.37 1.92
CA GLU A 134 -1.11 11.62 1.24
C GLU A 134 -1.48 12.72 2.26
N ALA A 135 -1.94 12.34 3.45
CA ALA A 135 -2.18 13.28 4.56
C ALA A 135 -0.90 13.69 5.31
N GLY A 136 0.24 13.03 5.04
CA GLY A 136 1.52 13.28 5.69
C GLY A 136 1.82 12.39 6.90
N LEU A 137 0.92 11.47 7.27
CA LEU A 137 1.17 10.52 8.35
C LEU A 137 1.90 9.29 7.78
N ARG A 138 2.99 8.88 8.42
CA ARG A 138 3.77 7.70 8.04
C ARG A 138 3.96 6.83 9.26
N ARG A 139 3.31 5.67 9.27
CA ARG A 139 3.45 4.66 10.32
C ARG A 139 4.13 3.42 9.76
N SER A 140 4.82 2.70 10.63
CA SER A 140 5.40 1.38 10.36
C SER A 140 4.68 0.34 11.21
N PHE A 141 4.47 -0.85 10.66
CA PHE A 141 3.76 -1.93 11.33
C PHE A 141 4.57 -3.22 11.26
N GLU A 142 4.50 -4.02 12.34
CA GLU A 142 5.12 -5.35 12.41
C GLU A 142 4.10 -6.47 12.17
N ARG A 143 2.80 -6.17 12.31
CA ARG A 143 1.71 -7.15 12.24
C ARG A 143 1.05 -7.15 10.87
N GLU A 144 0.71 -8.33 10.36
CA GLU A 144 -0.12 -8.49 9.16
C GLU A 144 -1.60 -8.19 9.44
N PRO A 145 -2.36 -7.64 8.46
CA PRO A 145 -1.96 -7.33 7.07
C PRO A 145 -1.23 -5.98 6.88
N TYR A 146 -1.14 -5.16 7.93
CA TYR A 146 -0.58 -3.80 7.87
C TYR A 146 0.88 -3.75 7.45
N HIS A 147 1.69 -4.73 7.88
CA HIS A 147 3.10 -4.83 7.52
C HIS A 147 3.31 -4.89 6.00
N SER A 148 2.69 -5.87 5.33
CA SER A 148 2.79 -6.03 3.89
C SER A 148 2.21 -4.84 3.13
N ALA A 149 1.05 -4.33 3.55
CA ALA A 149 0.42 -3.16 2.95
C ALA A 149 1.33 -1.93 2.99
N CYS A 150 1.90 -1.64 4.16
CA CYS A 150 2.82 -0.52 4.37
C CYS A 150 4.05 -0.62 3.47
N GLN A 151 4.69 -1.79 3.41
CA GLN A 151 5.87 -2.02 2.58
C GLN A 151 5.57 -1.83 1.09
N LEU A 152 4.47 -2.39 0.59
CA LEU A 152 4.15 -2.35 -0.84
C LEU A 152 3.76 -0.93 -1.30
N ILE A 153 2.99 -0.19 -0.50
CA ILE A 153 2.69 1.22 -0.80
C ILE A 153 3.95 2.08 -0.74
N GLU A 154 4.89 1.79 0.17
CA GLU A 154 6.16 2.54 0.24
C GLU A 154 7.00 2.34 -1.02
N GLN A 155 7.05 1.10 -1.50
CA GLN A 155 7.69 0.79 -2.77
C GLN A 155 7.00 1.53 -3.93
N LEU A 156 5.67 1.50 -4.02
CA LEU A 156 4.95 2.26 -5.06
C LEU A 156 5.24 3.76 -4.99
N GLU A 157 5.20 4.39 -3.82
CA GLU A 157 5.47 5.82 -3.67
C GLU A 157 6.93 6.21 -3.97
N SER A 158 7.88 5.28 -3.79
CA SER A 158 9.27 5.50 -4.17
C SER A 158 9.48 5.50 -5.69
N LEU A 159 8.51 4.97 -6.47
CA LEU A 159 8.58 4.87 -7.91
C LEU A 159 8.05 6.14 -8.58
N SER A 160 8.93 6.85 -9.29
CA SER A 160 8.61 8.15 -9.89
C SER A 160 7.40 8.15 -10.82
N ALA A 161 7.17 7.08 -11.57
CA ALA A 161 6.02 6.98 -12.48
C ALA A 161 4.68 6.90 -11.74
N PHE A 162 4.65 6.25 -10.57
CA PHE A 162 3.46 6.18 -9.71
C PHE A 162 3.28 7.49 -8.94
N ASN A 163 4.34 7.98 -8.29
CA ASN A 163 4.28 9.13 -7.40
C ASN A 163 3.92 10.46 -8.11
N ARG A 164 4.16 10.55 -9.42
CA ARG A 164 3.75 11.71 -10.25
C ARG A 164 2.25 11.74 -10.55
N LEU A 165 1.54 10.64 -10.34
CA LEU A 165 0.10 10.59 -10.54
C LEU A 165 -0.61 11.36 -9.41
N SER A 166 -1.70 12.03 -9.77
CA SER A 166 -2.60 12.60 -8.76
C SER A 166 -3.13 11.50 -7.84
N PHE A 167 -3.51 11.85 -6.61
CA PHE A 167 -4.05 10.88 -5.66
C PHE A 167 -5.22 10.06 -6.23
N PRO A 168 -6.25 10.65 -6.88
CA PRO A 168 -7.34 9.85 -7.45
C PRO A 168 -6.88 8.79 -8.45
N LYS A 169 -5.82 9.08 -9.22
CA LYS A 169 -5.24 8.12 -10.17
C LYS A 169 -4.47 7.02 -9.46
N ARG A 170 -3.62 7.36 -8.47
CA ARG A 170 -2.92 6.36 -7.66
C ARG A 170 -3.90 5.44 -6.94
N TRP A 171 -4.93 6.03 -6.35
CA TRP A 171 -6.02 5.33 -5.69
C TRP A 171 -6.72 4.35 -6.64
N ALA A 172 -7.14 4.81 -7.83
CA ALA A 172 -7.80 3.98 -8.84
C ALA A 172 -6.97 2.75 -9.24
N GLU A 173 -5.64 2.91 -9.35
CA GLU A 173 -4.73 1.80 -9.65
C GLU A 173 -4.74 0.77 -8.51
N VAL A 174 -4.65 1.20 -7.25
CA VAL A 174 -4.60 0.29 -6.11
C VAL A 174 -5.95 -0.40 -5.85
N ILE A 175 -7.08 0.30 -5.94
CA ILE A 175 -8.41 -0.32 -5.73
C ILE A 175 -8.82 -1.28 -6.85
N SER A 176 -8.17 -1.21 -8.02
CA SER A 176 -8.43 -2.15 -9.12
C SER A 176 -7.81 -3.53 -8.88
N VAL A 177 -6.94 -3.63 -7.88
CA VAL A 177 -6.29 -4.86 -7.46
C VAL A 177 -7.10 -5.49 -6.33
N THR A 178 -7.32 -6.81 -6.39
CA THR A 178 -8.08 -7.54 -5.36
C THR A 178 -7.22 -8.48 -4.50
N SER A 179 -5.93 -8.66 -4.86
CA SER A 179 -5.02 -9.55 -4.13
C SER A 179 -3.63 -8.96 -3.95
N VAL A 180 -2.92 -9.43 -2.92
CA VAL A 180 -1.55 -9.06 -2.61
C VAL A 180 -0.60 -9.38 -3.76
N VAL A 181 -0.85 -10.48 -4.50
CA VAL A 181 -0.08 -10.82 -5.71
C VAL A 181 -0.28 -9.75 -6.78
N GLY A 182 -1.51 -9.29 -7.00
CA GLY A 182 -1.78 -8.18 -7.91
C GLY A 182 -1.12 -6.86 -7.46
N LEU A 183 -1.03 -6.61 -6.15
CA LEU A 183 -0.40 -5.39 -5.63
C LEU A 183 1.13 -5.43 -5.85
N VAL A 184 1.72 -6.61 -5.69
CA VAL A 184 3.13 -6.85 -6.02
C VAL A 184 3.39 -6.71 -7.52
N ASP A 185 2.49 -7.21 -8.36
CA ASP A 185 2.59 -7.04 -9.80
C ASP A 185 2.48 -5.56 -10.20
N LEU A 186 1.61 -4.79 -9.54
CA LEU A 186 1.52 -3.34 -9.71
C LEU A 186 2.85 -2.65 -9.37
N VAL A 187 3.52 -3.05 -8.29
CA VAL A 187 4.88 -2.57 -7.97
C VAL A 187 5.86 -2.90 -9.10
N ASN A 188 5.84 -4.13 -9.61
CA ASN A 188 6.74 -4.56 -10.70
C ASN A 188 6.47 -3.79 -11.99
N TYR A 189 5.21 -3.51 -12.30
CA TYR A 189 4.79 -2.68 -13.43
C TYR A 189 5.33 -1.24 -13.32
N TYR A 190 5.14 -0.59 -12.17
CA TYR A 190 5.64 0.77 -11.96
C TYR A 190 7.16 0.84 -11.85
N LEU A 191 7.81 -0.24 -11.40
CA LEU A 191 9.26 -0.37 -11.41
C LEU A 191 9.79 -0.44 -12.85
N ASP A 192 9.19 -1.27 -13.71
CA ASP A 192 9.54 -1.32 -15.13
C ASP A 192 9.31 0.03 -15.83
N ARG A 193 8.18 0.70 -15.54
CA ARG A 193 7.89 2.03 -16.09
C ARG A 193 8.87 3.12 -15.62
N SER A 194 9.25 3.10 -14.35
CA SER A 194 10.14 4.12 -13.77
C SER A 194 11.58 3.95 -14.23
N GLU A 195 12.05 2.70 -14.35
CA GLU A 195 13.47 2.41 -14.59
C GLU A 195 13.76 1.87 -16.00
N ARG A 196 12.72 1.63 -16.81
CA ARG A 196 12.82 1.11 -18.19
C ARG A 196 13.58 -0.22 -18.24
N LEU A 197 13.27 -1.14 -17.34
CA LEU A 197 13.94 -2.44 -17.27
C LEU A 197 13.70 -3.30 -18.53
N GLY A 198 12.57 -3.05 -19.21
CA GLY A 198 12.19 -3.70 -20.45
C GLY A 198 11.36 -4.98 -20.25
N LEU A 199 10.72 -5.14 -19.10
CA LEU A 199 9.91 -6.33 -18.78
C LEU A 199 8.78 -6.51 -19.78
N ALA A 200 7.97 -5.48 -20.02
CA ALA A 200 6.85 -5.55 -20.97
C ALA A 200 7.32 -5.92 -22.39
N ARG A 201 8.36 -5.25 -22.88
CA ARG A 201 8.94 -5.51 -24.22
C ARG A 201 9.55 -6.90 -24.31
N TRP A 202 10.13 -7.40 -23.23
CA TRP A 202 10.70 -8.74 -23.19
C TRP A 202 9.60 -9.81 -23.23
N LEU A 203 8.53 -9.66 -22.43
CA LEU A 203 7.36 -10.54 -22.47
C LEU A 203 6.74 -10.60 -23.87
N ASP A 204 6.65 -9.45 -24.55
CA ASP A 204 6.13 -9.37 -25.92
C ASP A 204 6.92 -10.14 -26.97
N ARG A 205 8.22 -10.31 -26.74
CA ARG A 205 9.12 -11.10 -27.60
C ARG A 205 9.15 -12.57 -27.21
N LEU A 206 9.00 -12.86 -25.91
CA LEU A 206 8.99 -14.23 -25.38
C LEU A 206 7.77 -15.01 -25.87
N THR A 207 6.58 -14.40 -25.83
CA THR A 207 5.34 -15.08 -26.25
C THR A 207 4.25 -14.10 -26.67
N LYS A 208 3.38 -14.51 -27.59
CA LYS A 208 2.16 -13.76 -27.98
C LYS A 208 0.90 -14.23 -27.23
N ASN A 209 0.99 -15.35 -26.51
CA ASN A 209 -0.12 -15.86 -25.70
C ASN A 209 -0.24 -15.04 -24.41
N VAL A 210 -1.40 -14.40 -24.21
CA VAL A 210 -1.68 -13.54 -23.05
C VAL A 210 -1.70 -14.34 -21.75
N ASP A 211 -2.38 -15.49 -21.73
CA ASP A 211 -2.47 -16.35 -20.55
C ASP A 211 -1.09 -16.77 -20.02
N VAL A 212 -0.15 -17.04 -20.95
CA VAL A 212 1.23 -17.41 -20.60
C VAL A 212 1.99 -16.23 -19.99
N ARG A 213 1.75 -15.00 -20.47
CA ARG A 213 2.35 -13.79 -19.89
C ARG A 213 1.82 -13.55 -18.48
N ASP A 214 0.51 -13.67 -18.31
CA ASP A 214 -0.17 -13.43 -17.04
C ASP A 214 0.28 -14.44 -15.99
N GLN A 215 0.45 -15.72 -16.38
CA GLN A 215 1.02 -16.74 -15.50
C GLN A 215 2.47 -16.42 -15.08
N LEU A 216 3.29 -15.92 -16.00
CA LEU A 216 4.68 -15.57 -15.71
C LEU A 216 4.78 -14.33 -14.81
N LEU A 217 3.93 -13.32 -15.03
CA LEU A 217 3.81 -12.13 -14.19
C LEU A 217 3.32 -12.49 -12.79
N ALA A 218 2.26 -13.30 -12.69
CA ALA A 218 1.76 -13.80 -11.41
C ALA A 218 2.84 -14.60 -10.65
N ARG A 219 3.64 -15.40 -11.37
CA ARG A 219 4.76 -16.13 -10.77
C ARG A 219 5.87 -15.21 -10.30
N LEU A 220 6.27 -14.23 -11.11
CA LEU A 220 7.25 -13.21 -10.75
C LEU A 220 6.81 -12.43 -9.51
N ALA A 221 5.54 -12.03 -9.45
CA ALA A 221 4.95 -11.38 -8.30
C ALA A 221 5.00 -12.29 -7.07
N THR A 222 4.54 -13.54 -7.19
CA THR A 222 4.61 -14.50 -6.09
C THR A 222 6.03 -14.69 -5.54
N THR A 223 7.03 -14.85 -6.42
CA THR A 223 8.44 -14.99 -6.03
C THR A 223 8.97 -13.74 -5.33
N SER A 224 8.56 -12.55 -5.76
CA SER A 224 9.08 -11.27 -5.26
C SER A 224 8.24 -10.60 -4.17
N LEU A 225 7.21 -11.29 -3.67
CA LEU A 225 6.24 -10.78 -2.70
C LEU A 225 6.91 -10.03 -1.53
N ARG A 226 7.93 -10.65 -0.92
CA ARG A 226 8.63 -10.13 0.28
C ARG A 226 9.92 -9.37 -0.03
N TYR A 227 10.23 -9.18 -1.31
CA TYR A 227 11.51 -8.61 -1.71
C TYR A 227 11.47 -7.09 -1.61
N SER A 228 12.62 -6.52 -1.22
CA SER A 228 12.86 -5.09 -1.34
C SER A 228 12.81 -4.66 -2.81
N LEU A 229 12.64 -3.35 -3.05
CA LEU A 229 12.62 -2.82 -4.40
C LEU A 229 13.91 -3.10 -5.17
N GLU A 230 15.05 -3.12 -4.49
CA GLU A 230 16.35 -3.43 -5.09
C GLU A 230 16.43 -4.89 -5.56
N LEU A 231 15.98 -5.83 -4.74
CA LEU A 231 15.95 -7.24 -5.09
C LEU A 231 14.96 -7.52 -6.23
N ARG A 232 13.79 -6.85 -6.23
CA ARG A 232 12.83 -6.88 -7.35
C ARG A 232 13.48 -6.41 -8.64
N ARG A 233 14.17 -5.26 -8.60
CA ARG A 233 14.91 -4.71 -9.73
C ARG A 233 15.94 -5.70 -10.25
N HIS A 234 16.70 -6.33 -9.37
CA HIS A 234 17.70 -7.34 -9.75
C HIS A 234 17.06 -8.56 -10.40
N LEU A 235 16.00 -9.11 -9.79
CA LEU A 235 15.25 -10.24 -10.31
C LEU A 235 14.71 -9.97 -11.72
N ILE A 236 14.04 -8.83 -11.92
CA ILE A 236 13.52 -8.43 -13.24
C ILE A 236 14.67 -8.26 -14.23
N LYS A 237 15.78 -7.60 -13.85
CA LYS A 237 16.96 -7.45 -14.71
C LYS A 237 17.57 -8.78 -15.15
N LYS A 238 17.50 -9.83 -14.33
CA LYS A 238 17.96 -11.16 -14.69
C LYS A 238 16.98 -11.84 -15.64
N LEU A 239 15.70 -11.76 -15.34
CA LEU A 239 14.63 -12.32 -16.16
C LEU A 239 14.66 -11.75 -17.59
N VAL A 240 14.70 -10.43 -17.75
CA VAL A 240 14.69 -9.79 -19.08
C VAL A 240 15.97 -10.01 -19.91
N ARG A 241 17.04 -10.54 -19.29
CA ARG A 241 18.28 -10.93 -19.97
C ARG A 241 18.25 -12.36 -20.48
N CYS A 242 17.28 -13.17 -20.06
CA CYS A 242 17.06 -14.47 -20.66
C CYS A 242 16.75 -14.31 -22.14
N LYS A 243 17.32 -15.20 -22.95
CA LYS A 243 17.07 -15.26 -24.39
C LYS A 243 15.56 -15.45 -24.66
N PRO A 244 14.96 -14.77 -25.65
CA PRO A 244 13.56 -14.97 -25.99
C PRO A 244 13.22 -16.40 -26.40
N GLU A 245 14.22 -17.18 -26.81
CA GLU A 245 14.07 -18.59 -27.17
C GLU A 245 14.09 -19.53 -25.95
N THR A 246 14.37 -19.03 -24.75
CA THR A 246 14.30 -19.84 -23.52
C THR A 246 12.86 -20.31 -23.30
N PRO A 247 12.60 -21.63 -23.16
CA PRO A 247 11.25 -22.13 -22.92
C PRO A 247 10.61 -21.51 -21.67
N VAL A 248 9.33 -21.12 -21.76
CA VAL A 248 8.63 -20.47 -20.64
C VAL A 248 8.58 -21.36 -19.40
N GLU A 249 8.41 -22.67 -19.57
CA GLU A 249 8.43 -23.65 -18.47
C GLU A 249 9.73 -23.60 -17.68
N GLN A 250 10.87 -23.36 -18.34
CA GLN A 250 12.17 -23.23 -17.67
C GLN A 250 12.26 -21.92 -16.89
N LEU A 251 11.69 -20.83 -17.40
CA LEU A 251 11.63 -19.56 -16.69
C LEU A 251 10.73 -19.65 -15.44
N MET A 252 9.59 -20.34 -15.55
CA MET A 252 8.71 -20.63 -14.42
C MET A 252 9.44 -21.48 -13.37
N TYR A 253 10.13 -22.54 -13.80
CA TYR A 253 10.95 -23.39 -12.93
C TYR A 253 12.05 -22.60 -12.20
N VAL A 254 12.70 -21.64 -12.86
CA VAL A 254 13.69 -20.76 -12.24
C VAL A 254 13.07 -19.90 -11.14
N LEU A 255 11.92 -19.28 -11.40
CA LEU A 255 11.21 -18.46 -10.41
C LEU A 255 10.75 -19.29 -9.20
N ASP A 256 10.30 -20.53 -9.44
CA ASP A 256 9.96 -21.50 -8.39
C ASP A 256 11.18 -21.91 -7.59
N SER A 257 12.30 -22.19 -8.26
CA SER A 257 13.55 -22.57 -7.60
C SER A 257 14.05 -21.46 -6.67
N ILE A 258 13.95 -20.19 -7.08
CA ILE A 258 14.29 -19.04 -6.24
C ILE A 258 13.41 -19.01 -4.99
N ALA A 259 12.08 -19.12 -5.15
CA ALA A 259 11.15 -19.11 -4.03
C ALA A 259 11.38 -20.29 -3.07
N THR A 260 11.73 -21.48 -3.59
CA THR A 260 12.07 -22.65 -2.79
C THR A 260 13.37 -22.45 -2.03
N LEU A 261 14.42 -21.93 -2.68
CA LEU A 261 15.73 -21.74 -2.06
C LEU A 261 15.70 -20.64 -1.00
N ASP A 262 15.03 -19.53 -1.26
CA ASP A 262 14.81 -18.44 -0.30
C ASP A 262 14.15 -18.96 0.99
N ARG A 263 13.10 -19.79 0.86
CA ARG A 263 12.44 -20.40 2.01
C ARG A 263 13.34 -21.38 2.77
N ARG A 264 14.17 -22.14 2.04
CA ARG A 264 15.03 -23.19 2.63
C ARG A 264 16.28 -22.60 3.29
N TYR A 265 16.77 -21.47 2.79
CA TYR A 265 17.99 -20.81 3.21
C TYR A 265 17.74 -19.31 3.45
N PRO A 266 16.93 -18.93 4.45
CA PRO A 266 16.51 -17.54 4.66
C PRO A 266 17.64 -16.59 5.08
N ASN A 267 18.80 -17.13 5.49
CA ASN A 267 19.99 -16.37 5.85
C ASN A 267 21.00 -16.26 4.71
N ASP A 268 20.77 -16.97 3.60
CA ASP A 268 21.66 -16.91 2.44
C ASP A 268 21.42 -15.60 1.68
N ASP A 269 22.45 -15.12 1.01
CA ASP A 269 22.39 -13.94 0.17
C ASP A 269 21.45 -14.20 -1.01
N LEU A 270 20.24 -13.68 -0.93
CA LEU A 270 19.19 -13.84 -1.93
C LEU A 270 19.63 -13.34 -3.32
N GLU A 271 20.51 -12.35 -3.40
CA GLU A 271 21.08 -11.91 -4.67
C GLU A 271 21.88 -13.04 -5.33
N ARG A 272 22.66 -13.80 -4.55
CA ARG A 272 23.41 -14.97 -5.02
C ARG A 272 22.49 -16.10 -5.44
N ILE A 273 21.41 -16.36 -4.72
CA ILE A 273 20.41 -17.36 -5.10
C ILE A 273 19.83 -17.01 -6.48
N ILE A 274 19.38 -15.77 -6.67
CA ILE A 274 18.89 -15.29 -7.97
C ILE A 274 19.96 -15.47 -9.05
N ASN A 275 21.19 -15.04 -8.78
CA ASN A 275 22.31 -15.18 -9.73
C ASN A 275 22.57 -16.64 -10.13
N PHE A 276 22.55 -17.55 -9.17
CA PHE A 276 22.76 -18.98 -9.37
C PHE A 276 21.65 -19.59 -10.25
N CYS A 277 20.39 -19.35 -9.91
CA CYS A 277 19.25 -19.91 -10.65
C CYS A 277 19.19 -19.43 -12.11
N PHE A 278 19.58 -18.18 -12.37
CA PHE A 278 19.59 -17.61 -13.73
C PHE A 278 20.87 -17.91 -14.53
N ALA A 279 21.93 -18.42 -13.90
CA ALA A 279 23.24 -18.61 -14.54
C ALA A 279 23.20 -19.42 -15.86
N PRO A 280 22.40 -20.50 -16.00
CA PRO A 280 22.32 -21.26 -17.25
C PRO A 280 21.63 -20.52 -18.40
N TYR A 281 20.80 -19.52 -18.09
CA TYR A 281 19.85 -18.92 -19.03
C TYR A 281 20.21 -17.48 -19.42
N VAL A 282 21.08 -16.84 -18.65
CA VAL A 282 21.57 -15.50 -18.92
C VAL A 282 22.91 -15.62 -19.66
N PRO A 283 23.05 -15.07 -20.88
CA PRO A 283 24.32 -15.05 -21.57
C PRO A 283 25.38 -14.40 -20.69
N GLN A 284 26.47 -15.13 -20.43
CA GLN A 284 27.64 -14.51 -19.81
C GLN A 284 28.12 -13.41 -20.77
N ARG A 285 28.24 -12.17 -20.27
CA ARG A 285 29.05 -11.17 -20.98
C ARG A 285 30.42 -11.80 -21.09
N ARG A 286 30.79 -12.29 -22.28
CA ARG A 286 32.19 -12.53 -22.60
C ARG A 286 32.87 -11.20 -22.30
N ARG A 287 33.63 -11.12 -21.20
CA ARG A 287 34.60 -10.05 -21.04
C ARG A 287 35.49 -10.25 -22.24
N LEU A 288 35.34 -9.39 -23.25
CA LEU A 288 36.36 -9.22 -24.27
C LEU A 288 37.55 -8.62 -23.54
N PHE A 289 38.29 -9.45 -22.79
CA PHE A 289 39.71 -9.24 -22.60
C PHE A 289 40.34 -9.58 -23.95
N ALA A 290 40.17 -8.68 -24.91
CA ALA A 290 40.97 -8.64 -26.10
C ALA A 290 42.26 -7.89 -25.74
N PHE A 291 43.32 -8.68 -25.55
CA PHE A 291 44.74 -8.42 -25.84
C PHE A 291 45.39 -7.09 -25.43
N GLY A 292 46.48 -7.23 -24.65
CA GLY A 292 47.79 -6.77 -25.15
C GLY A 292 48.55 -5.76 -24.29
N SER A 293 49.48 -6.26 -23.47
CA SER A 293 50.92 -6.01 -23.62
C SER A 293 51.68 -7.15 -22.95
#